data_AF-A0A5E7BZ77-F1
#
_entry.id   AF-A0A5E7BZ77-F1
#
_cell.length_a   1.000
_cell.length_b   1.000
_cell.length_c   1.000
_cell.angle_alpha   90.00
_cell.angle_beta   90.00
_cell.angle_gamma   90.00
#
_symmetry.space_group_name_H-M   'P 1'
#
loop_
_entity.id
_entity.type
_entity.pdbx_description
1 polymer ?
#
loop_
_entity_poly.entity_id
_entity_poly.type
_entity_poly.pdbx_seq_one_letter_code
_entity_poly.pdbx_strand_id
1 'polypeptide(L)'
;MYVEAPPLPHRKPVVKPAKKPNKKVFKSRNQQTLVGDFSGGQAGEPQEVSMSDPLGGQPISYYKAEGQENWQARVEQPAAPVRPGPGLAGLTAKGRQQLADVDTFIEWVKRPTNSAPEPVSLQEMLENRARELEKTASEIGQGLAAHSEQERLPATTEVQTRLSQQSARLTLEARLLRIKASRELPPSAGRFQYLLEQGEVSVAEPLWTDKSTAREADFLLEYAILDEKKINARGEKEVLWYAHFHCPARSTRFINKGHLKLKALRFKTYQDQLNEARNGEQVRAIKAGDLSQKFADQYFFKTGN
;
A
#
# COMPACT_ATOMS: atom_id res chain seq x y z
N MET A 1 63.16 -31.80 20.35
CA MET A 1 62.07 -31.49 19.41
C MET A 1 60.77 -31.95 20.04
N TYR A 2 59.96 -31.02 20.54
CA TYR A 2 58.54 -31.24 20.85
C TYR A 2 57.80 -29.96 20.48
N VAL A 3 56.70 -30.15 19.76
CA VAL A 3 55.93 -29.15 19.02
C VAL A 3 54.71 -28.81 19.87
N GLU A 4 54.48 -27.54 20.16
CA GLU A 4 53.26 -27.09 20.85
C GLU A 4 52.28 -26.51 19.83
N ALA A 5 51.07 -27.06 19.81
CA ALA A 5 50.05 -26.85 18.78
C ALA A 5 49.27 -25.54 19.00
N PRO A 6 48.83 -24.85 17.93
CA PRO A 6 48.02 -23.64 18.05
C PRO A 6 46.58 -23.93 18.53
N PRO A 7 45.95 -23.00 19.25
CA PRO A 7 44.59 -23.18 19.78
C PRO A 7 43.53 -23.20 18.66
N LEU A 8 42.54 -24.09 18.84
CA LEU A 8 41.44 -24.38 17.92
C LEU A 8 40.45 -23.20 17.76
N PRO A 9 39.85 -23.00 16.57
CA PRO A 9 38.88 -21.94 16.32
C PRO A 9 37.50 -22.24 16.96
N HIS A 10 36.89 -21.20 17.55
CA HIS A 10 35.53 -21.26 18.09
C HIS A 10 34.49 -21.57 16.99
N ARG A 11 33.69 -22.62 17.23
CA ARG A 11 32.57 -23.10 16.39
C ARG A 11 31.52 -22.00 16.14
N LYS A 12 31.18 -21.78 14.87
CA LYS A 12 29.97 -21.03 14.45
C LYS A 12 28.71 -21.82 14.81
N PRO A 13 27.61 -21.18 15.26
CA PRO A 13 26.36 -21.89 15.54
C PRO A 13 25.71 -22.43 14.26
N VAL A 14 25.33 -23.71 14.31
CA VAL A 14 24.65 -24.46 13.23
C VAL A 14 23.18 -24.05 13.19
N VAL A 15 22.72 -23.50 12.06
CA VAL A 15 21.30 -23.25 11.78
C VAL A 15 20.64 -24.58 11.40
N LYS A 16 19.62 -25.01 12.15
CA LYS A 16 18.85 -26.22 11.84
C LYS A 16 17.84 -25.94 10.71
N PRO A 17 17.63 -26.85 9.75
CA PRO A 17 16.68 -26.67 8.66
C PRO A 17 15.21 -26.77 9.14
N ALA A 18 14.32 -25.96 8.55
CA ALA A 18 12.89 -25.97 8.83
C ALA A 18 12.21 -27.28 8.35
N LYS A 19 11.40 -27.91 9.21
CA LYS A 19 10.63 -29.12 8.88
C LYS A 19 9.47 -28.80 7.93
N LYS A 20 9.18 -29.71 6.99
CA LYS A 20 7.99 -29.65 6.10
C LYS A 20 6.70 -29.77 6.93
N PRO A 21 5.62 -29.03 6.62
CA PRO A 21 4.36 -29.11 7.36
C PRO A 21 3.63 -30.44 7.10
N ASN A 22 3.30 -31.16 8.17
CA ASN A 22 2.60 -32.44 8.13
C ASN A 22 1.11 -32.19 8.43
N LYS A 23 0.32 -31.82 7.42
CA LYS A 23 -1.10 -31.44 7.62
C LYS A 23 -2.00 -32.66 7.79
N LYS A 24 -2.95 -32.61 8.73
CA LYS A 24 -3.92 -33.69 8.99
C LYS A 24 -5.35 -33.15 9.11
N VAL A 25 -6.31 -33.88 8.55
CA VAL A 25 -7.75 -33.62 8.69
C VAL A 25 -8.27 -34.37 9.92
N PHE A 26 -9.06 -33.72 10.77
CA PHE A 26 -9.64 -34.32 11.97
C PHE A 26 -11.02 -33.73 12.31
N LYS A 27 -11.79 -34.43 13.16
CA LYS A 27 -13.09 -33.96 13.66
C LYS A 27 -12.99 -33.46 15.10
N SER A 28 -13.48 -32.24 15.35
CA SER A 28 -13.56 -31.68 16.70
C SER A 28 -14.72 -32.30 17.50
N ARG A 29 -14.76 -32.08 18.82
CA ARG A 29 -15.88 -32.47 19.70
C ARG A 29 -17.27 -32.00 19.22
N ASN A 30 -17.32 -30.91 18.45
CA ASN A 30 -18.56 -30.37 17.88
C ASN A 30 -18.84 -30.91 16.45
N GLN A 31 -18.20 -32.02 16.07
CA GLN A 31 -18.27 -32.67 14.75
C GLN A 31 -17.83 -31.82 13.54
N GLN A 32 -17.15 -30.70 13.77
CA GLN A 32 -16.59 -29.90 12.69
C GLN A 32 -15.33 -30.57 12.12
N THR A 33 -15.21 -30.61 10.80
CA THR A 33 -14.03 -31.13 10.11
C THR A 33 -13.01 -30.01 9.95
N LEU A 34 -11.82 -30.20 10.49
CA LEU A 34 -10.75 -29.19 10.57
C LEU A 34 -9.45 -29.75 9.98
N VAL A 35 -8.57 -28.86 9.51
CA VAL A 35 -7.25 -29.20 8.95
C VAL A 35 -6.19 -28.39 9.68
N GLY A 36 -5.20 -29.06 10.27
CA GLY A 36 -4.11 -28.40 11.00
C GLY A 36 -2.77 -29.09 10.83
N ASP A 37 -1.72 -28.46 11.32
CA ASP A 37 -0.37 -29.02 11.32
C ASP A 37 -0.23 -30.01 12.48
N PHE A 38 0.03 -31.28 12.14
CA PHE A 38 0.12 -32.39 13.07
C PHE A 38 1.55 -32.55 13.59
N SER A 39 1.71 -32.44 14.90
CA SER A 39 2.90 -32.90 15.62
C SER A 39 2.54 -34.22 16.32
N GLY A 40 2.98 -35.34 15.76
CA GLY A 40 2.72 -36.65 16.37
C GLY A 40 3.44 -36.80 17.70
N GLY A 41 2.70 -37.11 18.76
CA GLY A 41 3.26 -37.63 20.02
C GLY A 41 3.71 -39.08 19.85
N GLN A 42 4.69 -39.51 20.65
CA GLN A 42 5.09 -40.93 20.69
C GLN A 42 3.96 -41.81 21.26
N ALA A 43 4.03 -43.13 21.05
CA ALA A 43 3.04 -44.06 21.58
C ALA A 43 2.96 -43.94 23.11
N GLY A 44 1.79 -43.57 23.63
CA GLY A 44 1.55 -43.27 25.05
C GLY A 44 1.46 -41.77 25.39
N GLU A 45 1.72 -40.87 24.44
CA GLU A 45 1.54 -39.42 24.62
C GLU A 45 0.30 -38.88 23.87
N PRO A 46 -0.37 -37.83 24.39
CA PRO A 46 -1.48 -37.19 23.71
C PRO A 46 -1.08 -36.66 22.32
N GLN A 47 -1.91 -36.91 21.31
CA GLN A 47 -1.67 -36.35 19.97
C GLN A 47 -2.10 -34.88 19.94
N GLU A 48 -1.28 -34.02 19.33
CA GLU A 48 -1.54 -32.59 19.22
C GLU A 48 -1.62 -32.12 17.76
N VAL A 49 -2.63 -31.30 17.47
CA VAL A 49 -2.77 -30.60 16.19
C VAL A 49 -2.91 -29.11 16.48
N SER A 50 -2.02 -28.32 15.89
CA SER A 50 -2.09 -26.86 15.93
C SER A 50 -2.78 -26.35 14.67
N MET A 51 -3.79 -25.49 14.84
CA MET A 51 -4.41 -24.76 13.74
C MET A 51 -4.02 -23.28 13.84
N SER A 52 -3.27 -22.80 12.84
CA SER A 52 -2.98 -21.37 12.70
C SER A 52 -4.10 -20.71 11.89
N ASP A 53 -4.69 -19.63 12.42
CA ASP A 53 -5.67 -18.83 11.69
C ASP A 53 -4.96 -17.94 10.65
N PRO A 54 -5.25 -18.07 9.34
CA PRO A 54 -4.64 -17.25 8.30
C PRO A 54 -5.03 -15.76 8.37
N LEU A 55 -6.01 -15.39 9.19
CA LEU A 55 -6.47 -13.99 9.40
C LEU A 55 -5.91 -13.35 10.68
N GLY A 56 -4.95 -13.99 11.37
CA GLY A 56 -4.25 -13.40 12.51
C GLY A 56 -4.91 -13.61 13.88
N GLY A 57 -5.87 -14.54 13.99
CA GLY A 57 -6.36 -15.02 15.28
C GLY A 57 -5.32 -15.85 16.04
N GLN A 58 -5.55 -16.06 17.35
CA GLN A 58 -4.68 -16.90 18.18
C GLN A 58 -4.71 -18.36 17.69
N PRO A 59 -3.55 -19.03 17.58
CA PRO A 59 -3.52 -20.43 17.19
C PRO A 59 -4.25 -21.29 18.24
N ILE A 60 -5.15 -22.17 17.80
CA ILE A 60 -5.86 -23.08 18.70
C ILE A 60 -5.19 -24.45 18.63
N SER A 61 -4.64 -24.90 19.76
CA SER A 61 -4.16 -26.28 19.93
C SER A 61 -5.32 -27.20 20.28
N TYR A 62 -5.49 -28.25 19.49
CA TYR A 62 -6.39 -29.36 19.77
C TYR A 62 -5.59 -30.57 20.23
N TYR A 63 -6.07 -31.24 21.27
CA TYR A 63 -5.47 -32.50 21.75
C TYR A 63 -6.49 -33.64 21.73
N LYS A 64 -5.99 -34.86 21.56
CA LYS A 64 -6.75 -36.11 21.68
C LYS A 64 -6.12 -37.00 22.73
N ALA A 65 -6.82 -37.19 23.85
CA ALA A 65 -6.42 -38.14 24.89
C ALA A 65 -6.67 -39.59 24.42
N GLU A 66 -5.87 -40.53 24.93
CA GLU A 66 -5.98 -41.96 24.62
C GLU A 66 -7.38 -42.49 24.98
N GLY A 67 -7.99 -43.27 24.09
CA GLY A 67 -9.34 -43.84 24.28
C GLY A 67 -10.53 -42.92 23.96
N GLN A 68 -10.32 -41.65 23.57
CA GLN A 68 -11.41 -40.77 23.10
C GLN A 68 -11.52 -40.78 21.57
N GLU A 69 -12.72 -40.59 21.02
CA GLU A 69 -12.90 -40.47 19.57
C GLU A 69 -12.63 -39.05 19.05
N ASN A 70 -12.94 -38.02 19.84
CA ASN A 70 -13.01 -36.62 19.42
C ASN A 70 -11.90 -35.73 20.01
N TRP A 71 -11.50 -34.70 19.26
CA TRP A 71 -10.47 -33.72 19.66
C TRP A 71 -11.05 -32.58 20.51
N GLN A 72 -10.31 -32.14 21.54
CA GLN A 72 -10.70 -31.06 22.46
C GLN A 72 -9.76 -29.84 22.33
N ALA A 73 -10.33 -28.63 22.34
CA ALA A 73 -9.56 -27.38 22.28
C ALA A 73 -9.00 -27.04 23.66
N ARG A 74 -7.71 -26.69 23.73
CA ARG A 74 -7.13 -26.07 24.93
C ARG A 74 -7.35 -24.55 24.84
N VAL A 75 -8.22 -24.01 25.69
CA VAL A 75 -8.28 -22.57 25.95
C VAL A 75 -7.04 -22.22 26.81
N GLU A 76 -6.29 -21.21 26.40
CA GLU A 76 -4.91 -20.94 26.84
C GLU A 76 -4.74 -20.77 28.36
N GLN A 77 -3.54 -21.18 28.80
CA GLN A 77 -2.90 -20.86 30.07
C GLN A 77 -2.81 -19.34 30.32
N PRO A 78 -2.68 -18.89 31.59
CA PRO A 78 -2.54 -17.47 31.90
C PRO A 78 -1.37 -16.85 31.12
N ALA A 79 -1.62 -15.69 30.54
CA ALA A 79 -0.71 -14.97 29.67
C ALA A 79 0.71 -14.89 30.26
N ALA A 80 1.72 -15.14 29.42
CA ALA A 80 3.10 -14.88 29.79
C ALA A 80 3.24 -13.43 30.30
N PRO A 81 4.08 -13.17 31.32
CA PRO A 81 4.26 -11.81 31.83
C PRO A 81 4.73 -10.91 30.68
N VAL A 82 3.90 -9.92 30.35
CA VAL A 82 4.25 -8.86 29.42
C VAL A 82 5.50 -8.19 29.98
N ARG A 83 6.63 -8.26 29.25
CA ARG A 83 7.81 -7.47 29.62
C ARG A 83 7.35 -6.01 29.70
N PRO A 84 7.61 -5.29 30.81
CA PRO A 84 7.20 -3.90 30.90
C PRO A 84 7.78 -3.15 29.71
N GLY A 85 6.92 -2.43 28.99
CA GLY A 85 7.35 -1.55 27.90
C GLY A 85 8.37 -0.53 28.41
N PRO A 86 9.09 0.16 27.51
CA PRO A 86 9.98 1.23 27.92
C PRO A 86 9.23 2.22 28.82
N GLY A 87 9.79 2.53 29.98
CA GLY A 87 9.24 3.56 30.87
C GLY A 87 9.19 4.93 30.20
N LEU A 88 8.51 5.89 30.81
CA LEU A 88 8.25 7.22 30.22
C LEU A 88 9.52 7.93 29.71
N ALA A 89 10.64 7.79 30.42
CA ALA A 89 11.93 8.33 29.98
C ALA A 89 12.44 7.67 28.68
N GLY A 90 12.27 6.34 28.54
CA GLY A 90 12.63 5.60 27.33
C GLY A 90 11.75 5.97 26.14
N LEU A 91 10.44 6.14 26.36
CA LEU A 91 9.51 6.65 25.33
C LEU A 91 9.86 8.08 24.90
N THR A 92 10.22 8.94 25.85
CA THR A 92 10.69 10.31 25.56
C THR A 92 11.96 10.30 24.71
N ALA A 93 12.93 9.44 25.04
CA ALA A 93 14.17 9.30 24.27
C ALA A 93 13.91 8.79 22.83
N LYS A 94 13.07 7.75 22.69
CA LYS A 94 12.60 7.24 21.39
C LYS A 94 11.93 8.35 20.57
N GLY A 95 11.03 9.12 21.20
CA GLY A 95 10.34 10.23 20.55
C GLY A 95 11.30 11.30 20.02
N ARG A 96 12.32 11.68 20.81
CA ARG A 96 13.36 12.62 20.35
C ARG A 96 14.15 12.08 19.16
N GLN A 97 14.51 10.80 19.18
CA GLN A 97 15.20 10.17 18.04
C GLN A 97 14.34 10.18 16.78
N GLN A 98 13.06 9.83 16.90
CA GLN A 98 12.12 9.86 15.78
C GLN A 98 11.86 11.28 15.27
N LEU A 99 11.89 12.30 16.13
CA LEU A 99 11.75 13.70 15.70
C LEU A 99 12.98 14.20 14.92
N ALA A 100 14.17 13.68 15.22
CA ALA A 100 15.41 14.13 14.62
C ALA A 100 15.56 13.73 13.13
N ASP A 101 14.87 12.67 12.68
CA ASP A 101 15.02 12.12 11.33
C ASP A 101 13.86 12.46 10.37
N VAL A 102 12.78 13.11 10.85
CA VAL A 102 11.55 13.34 10.05
C VAL A 102 11.84 14.06 8.74
N ASP A 103 12.57 15.17 8.79
CA ASP A 103 12.87 15.96 7.59
C ASP A 103 13.75 15.17 6.61
N THR A 104 14.74 14.43 7.12
CA THR A 104 15.61 13.59 6.28
C THR A 104 14.81 12.47 5.61
N PHE A 105 13.85 11.88 6.32
CA PHE A 105 12.97 10.86 5.78
C PHE A 105 12.06 11.41 4.68
N ILE A 106 11.42 12.57 4.91
CA ILE A 106 10.59 13.23 3.88
C ILE A 106 11.40 13.49 2.61
N GLU A 107 12.60 14.06 2.75
CA GLU A 107 13.46 14.34 1.60
C GLU A 107 13.91 13.06 0.90
N TRP A 108 14.19 11.99 1.64
CA TRP A 108 14.53 10.71 1.05
C TRP A 108 13.38 10.11 0.23
N VAL A 109 12.14 10.17 0.73
CA VAL A 109 10.96 9.69 0.00
C VAL A 109 10.66 10.55 -1.25
N LYS A 110 10.91 11.86 -1.17
CA LYS A 110 10.70 12.80 -2.29
C LYS A 110 11.76 12.68 -3.40
N ARG A 111 12.89 12.02 -3.15
CA ARG A 111 13.97 11.92 -4.15
C ARG A 111 13.50 11.12 -5.37
N PRO A 112 13.69 11.66 -6.59
CA PRO A 112 13.48 10.90 -7.80
C PRO A 112 14.39 9.68 -7.84
N THR A 113 13.83 8.52 -8.19
CA THR A 113 14.59 7.29 -8.42
C THR A 113 14.44 6.86 -9.88
N ASN A 114 15.40 6.07 -10.38
CA ASN A 114 15.36 5.56 -11.76
C ASN A 114 14.12 4.69 -12.03
N SER A 115 13.60 4.05 -10.98
CA SER A 115 12.35 3.28 -10.99
C SER A 115 11.33 4.06 -10.17
N ALA A 116 10.79 5.15 -10.72
CA ALA A 116 9.84 6.00 -10.03
C ALA A 116 8.72 5.14 -9.41
N PRO A 117 8.62 5.04 -8.07
CA PRO A 117 7.65 4.18 -7.42
C PRO A 117 6.23 4.65 -7.72
N GLU A 118 5.27 3.74 -7.60
CA GLU A 118 3.86 4.10 -7.73
C GLU A 118 3.48 5.16 -6.68
N PRO A 119 2.70 6.20 -7.03
CA PRO A 119 2.36 7.29 -6.11
C PRO A 119 1.72 6.82 -4.80
N VAL A 120 0.96 5.72 -4.82
CA VAL A 120 0.37 5.13 -3.61
C VAL A 120 1.43 4.62 -2.64
N SER A 121 2.51 4.02 -3.14
CA SER A 121 3.60 3.52 -2.31
C SER A 121 4.36 4.66 -1.62
N LEU A 122 4.55 5.79 -2.31
CA LEU A 122 5.13 7.00 -1.71
C LEU A 122 4.29 7.53 -0.55
N GLN A 123 2.95 7.55 -0.72
CA GLN A 123 2.03 7.90 0.36
C GLN A 123 2.16 6.92 1.52
N GLU A 124 2.10 5.62 1.26
CA GLU A 124 2.16 4.58 2.30
C GLU A 124 3.44 4.68 3.14
N MET A 125 4.58 4.99 2.53
CA MET A 125 5.85 5.19 3.24
C MET A 125 5.76 6.33 4.27
N LEU A 126 5.22 7.48 3.87
CA LEU A 126 5.06 8.64 4.76
C LEU A 126 3.97 8.41 5.82
N GLU A 127 2.86 7.76 5.46
CA GLU A 127 1.78 7.43 6.40
C GLU A 127 2.19 6.35 7.41
N ASN A 128 3.01 5.38 7.02
CA ASN A 128 3.61 4.41 7.94
C ASN A 128 4.45 5.15 8.98
N ARG A 129 5.30 6.09 8.56
CA ARG A 129 6.10 6.89 9.49
C ARG A 129 5.23 7.76 10.39
N ALA A 130 4.17 8.37 9.86
CA ALA A 130 3.21 9.14 10.65
C ALA A 130 2.59 8.27 11.78
N ARG A 131 2.14 7.05 11.45
CA ARG A 131 1.61 6.09 12.44
C ARG A 131 2.61 5.73 13.53
N GLU A 132 3.90 5.62 13.21
CA GLU A 132 4.94 5.36 14.21
C GLU A 132 5.15 6.53 15.18
N LEU A 133 5.08 7.77 14.69
CA LEU A 133 5.14 8.96 15.53
C LEU A 133 3.91 9.06 16.43
N GLU A 134 2.72 8.85 15.85
CA GLU A 134 1.45 8.90 16.58
C GLU A 134 1.37 7.83 17.67
N LYS A 135 1.81 6.60 17.37
CA LYS A 135 1.90 5.53 18.35
C LYS A 135 2.76 5.95 19.54
N THR A 136 3.93 6.53 19.28
CA THR A 136 4.86 6.96 20.34
C THR A 136 4.29 8.14 21.13
N ALA A 137 3.61 9.08 20.47
CA ALA A 137 2.89 10.17 21.13
C ALA A 137 1.79 9.64 22.06
N SER A 138 1.00 8.66 21.61
CA SER A 138 -0.05 8.02 22.41
C SER A 138 0.52 7.27 23.62
N GLU A 139 1.61 6.50 23.43
CA GLU A 139 2.31 5.82 24.52
C GLU A 139 2.84 6.82 25.57
N ILE A 140 3.41 7.96 25.15
CA ILE A 140 3.84 9.04 26.06
C ILE A 140 2.63 9.66 26.77
N GLY A 141 1.55 9.94 26.06
CA GLY A 141 0.33 10.52 26.62
C GLY A 141 -0.30 9.64 27.71
N GLN A 142 -0.37 8.33 27.48
CA GLN A 142 -0.82 7.35 28.47
C GLN A 142 0.11 7.33 29.70
N GLY A 143 1.43 7.34 29.47
CA GLY A 143 2.42 7.40 30.55
C GLY A 143 2.29 8.67 31.39
N LEU A 144 2.09 9.84 30.76
CA LEU A 144 1.87 11.11 31.46
C LEU A 144 0.57 11.14 32.26
N ALA A 145 -0.49 10.50 31.77
CA ALA A 145 -1.78 10.41 32.47
C ALA A 145 -1.71 9.56 33.76
N ALA A 146 -0.74 8.64 33.86
CA ALA A 146 -0.50 7.84 35.05
C ALA A 146 0.27 8.57 36.16
N HIS A 147 0.78 9.79 35.91
CA HIS A 147 1.51 10.61 36.87
C HIS A 147 0.65 11.79 37.35
N SER A 148 0.91 12.29 38.57
CA SER A 148 0.22 13.47 39.09
C SER A 148 0.63 14.74 38.33
N GLU A 149 -0.20 15.79 38.38
CA GLU A 149 0.04 17.03 37.62
C GLU A 149 1.35 17.73 38.00
N GLN A 150 1.78 17.59 39.25
CA GLN A 150 3.07 18.10 39.74
C GLN A 150 4.29 17.30 39.25
N GLU A 151 4.10 16.12 38.67
CA GLU A 151 5.16 15.22 38.16
C GLU A 151 5.28 15.26 36.63
N ARG A 152 4.39 15.98 35.92
CA ARG A 152 4.47 16.10 34.46
C ARG A 152 5.76 16.82 34.08
N LEU A 153 6.64 16.09 33.39
CA LEU A 153 7.89 16.61 32.87
C LEU A 153 7.60 17.48 31.63
N PRO A 154 7.82 18.81 31.68
CA PRO A 154 7.48 19.70 30.55
C PRO A 154 8.15 19.27 29.24
N ALA A 155 9.38 18.76 29.32
CA ALA A 155 10.13 18.26 28.17
C ALA A 155 9.51 16.99 27.55
N THR A 156 8.83 16.15 28.33
CA THR A 156 8.13 14.95 27.82
C THR A 156 6.82 15.34 27.15
N THR A 157 6.07 16.28 27.73
CA THR A 157 4.88 16.86 27.10
C THR A 157 5.23 17.54 25.78
N GLU A 158 6.33 18.30 25.71
CA GLU A 158 6.80 18.91 24.46
C GLU A 158 7.08 17.85 23.38
N VAL A 159 7.76 16.75 23.74
CA VAL A 159 8.04 15.65 22.80
C VAL A 159 6.74 15.01 22.31
N GLN A 160 5.77 14.75 23.19
CA GLN A 160 4.45 14.25 22.81
C GLN A 160 3.78 15.16 21.78
N THR A 161 3.68 16.47 22.08
CA THR A 161 3.06 17.45 21.19
C THR A 161 3.76 17.52 19.84
N ARG A 162 5.09 17.54 19.83
CA ARG A 162 5.88 17.57 18.59
C ARG A 162 5.70 16.31 17.76
N LEU A 163 5.62 15.13 18.37
CA LEU A 163 5.35 13.88 17.66
C LEU A 163 3.99 13.91 16.95
N SER A 164 2.92 14.33 17.63
CA SER A 164 1.60 14.47 17.01
C SER A 164 1.59 15.51 15.89
N GLN A 165 2.28 16.64 16.05
CA GLN A 165 2.43 17.65 15.00
C GLN A 165 3.17 17.10 13.77
N GLN A 166 4.28 16.39 13.96
CA GLN A 166 5.03 15.81 12.84
C GLN A 166 4.28 14.64 12.19
N SER A 167 3.49 13.87 12.94
CA SER A 167 2.57 12.85 12.41
C SER A 167 1.55 13.47 11.44
N ALA A 168 0.88 14.55 11.87
CA ALA A 168 -0.06 15.28 11.03
C ALA A 168 0.63 15.87 9.78
N ARG A 169 1.83 16.44 9.94
CA ARG A 169 2.64 16.95 8.83
C ARG A 169 2.97 15.85 7.82
N LEU A 170 3.46 14.70 8.28
CA LEU A 170 3.78 13.56 7.40
C LEU A 170 2.56 13.08 6.62
N THR A 171 1.38 13.05 7.26
CA THR A 171 0.13 12.68 6.60
C THR A 171 -0.25 13.66 5.49
N LEU A 172 -0.10 14.97 5.74
CA LEU A 172 -0.32 16.01 4.73
C LEU A 172 0.69 15.89 3.57
N GLU A 173 1.97 15.73 3.89
CA GLU A 173 3.05 15.55 2.91
C GLU A 173 2.83 14.30 2.05
N ALA A 174 2.34 13.21 2.65
CA ALA A 174 1.98 11.97 1.95
C ALA A 174 0.93 12.22 0.86
N ARG A 175 -0.14 12.94 1.22
CA ARG A 175 -1.21 13.33 0.29
C ARG A 175 -0.66 14.21 -0.84
N LEU A 176 0.07 15.27 -0.49
CA LEU A 176 0.64 16.21 -1.46
C LEU A 176 1.59 15.52 -2.44
N LEU A 177 2.44 14.61 -1.94
CA LEU A 177 3.37 13.86 -2.75
C LEU A 177 2.64 12.93 -3.72
N ARG A 178 1.60 12.22 -3.28
CA ARG A 178 0.82 11.36 -4.18
C ARG A 178 0.10 12.15 -5.26
N ILE A 179 -0.48 13.31 -4.93
CA ILE A 179 -1.10 14.21 -5.91
C ILE A 179 -0.06 14.65 -6.95
N LYS A 180 1.11 15.13 -6.49
CA LYS A 180 2.20 15.55 -7.37
C LYS A 180 2.66 14.42 -8.29
N ALA A 181 3.02 13.27 -7.72
CA ALA A 181 3.53 12.13 -8.49
C ALA A 181 2.48 11.56 -9.46
N SER A 182 1.19 11.58 -9.10
CA SER A 182 0.10 11.15 -9.98
C SER A 182 -0.04 12.03 -11.22
N ARG A 183 0.31 13.33 -11.12
CA ARG A 183 0.28 14.28 -12.25
C ARG A 183 1.52 14.17 -13.15
N GLU A 184 2.69 13.84 -12.56
CA GLU A 184 3.98 13.79 -13.27
C GLU A 184 4.22 12.47 -14.01
N LEU A 185 3.69 11.36 -13.49
CA LEU A 185 3.83 10.04 -14.11
C LEU A 185 2.85 9.85 -15.28
N PRO A 186 3.12 8.88 -16.19
CA PRO A 186 2.18 8.51 -17.24
C PRO A 186 0.78 8.23 -16.68
N PRO A 187 -0.28 8.64 -17.41
CA PRO A 187 -1.64 8.48 -16.93
C PRO A 187 -2.01 7.01 -16.75
N SER A 188 -2.82 6.73 -15.74
CA SER A 188 -3.40 5.41 -15.48
C SER A 188 -4.78 5.56 -14.83
N ALA A 189 -5.60 4.51 -14.91
CA ALA A 189 -6.93 4.49 -14.30
C ALA A 189 -6.88 4.86 -12.79
N GLY A 190 -5.96 4.25 -12.04
CA GLY A 190 -5.82 4.52 -10.60
C GLY A 190 -5.34 5.93 -10.27
N ARG A 191 -4.46 6.53 -11.09
CA ARG A 191 -4.03 7.92 -10.91
C ARG A 191 -5.16 8.90 -11.21
N PHE A 192 -5.91 8.67 -12.29
CA PHE A 192 -7.08 9.47 -12.62
C PHE A 192 -8.14 9.40 -11.50
N GLN A 193 -8.50 8.18 -11.08
CA GLN A 193 -9.45 7.99 -9.98
C GLN A 193 -9.01 8.75 -8.73
N TYR A 194 -7.76 8.59 -8.31
CA TYR A 194 -7.26 9.28 -7.12
C TYR A 194 -7.31 10.81 -7.27
N LEU A 195 -6.85 11.36 -8.40
CA LEU A 195 -6.90 12.81 -8.63
C LEU A 195 -8.34 13.33 -8.63
N LEU A 196 -9.28 12.58 -9.20
CA LEU A 196 -10.70 12.92 -9.21
C LEU A 196 -11.28 12.93 -7.78
N GLU A 197 -11.02 11.89 -6.99
CA GLU A 197 -11.44 11.77 -5.58
C GLU A 197 -10.85 12.88 -4.70
N GLN A 198 -9.64 13.36 -5.02
CA GLN A 198 -8.99 14.46 -4.32
C GLN A 198 -9.47 15.85 -4.77
N GLY A 199 -10.37 15.95 -5.75
CA GLY A 199 -10.84 17.22 -6.31
C GLY A 199 -9.75 17.98 -7.08
N GLU A 200 -8.74 17.27 -7.58
CA GLU A 200 -7.61 17.85 -8.31
C GLU A 200 -7.89 17.99 -9.81
N VAL A 201 -8.83 17.19 -10.32
CA VAL A 201 -9.25 17.20 -11.72
C VAL A 201 -10.76 17.10 -11.85
N SER A 202 -11.28 17.53 -12.98
CA SER A 202 -12.66 17.28 -13.40
C SER A 202 -12.72 16.78 -14.84
N VAL A 203 -13.89 16.27 -15.23
CA VAL A 203 -14.14 15.74 -16.56
C VAL A 203 -15.07 16.70 -17.30
N ALA A 204 -14.61 17.22 -18.44
CA ALA A 204 -15.41 18.06 -19.32
C ALA A 204 -16.47 17.23 -20.08
N GLU A 205 -17.46 17.91 -20.67
CA GLU A 205 -18.39 17.27 -21.60
C GLU A 205 -17.64 16.64 -22.79
N PRO A 206 -18.08 15.47 -23.27
CA PRO A 206 -17.35 14.74 -24.29
C PRO A 206 -17.58 15.28 -25.71
N LEU A 207 -16.63 14.97 -26.58
CA LEU A 207 -16.71 15.23 -28.01
C LEU A 207 -16.64 13.92 -28.81
N TRP A 208 -17.49 13.81 -29.83
CA TRP A 208 -17.45 12.70 -30.78
C TRP A 208 -16.65 13.07 -32.02
N THR A 209 -15.75 12.18 -32.44
CA THR A 209 -15.05 12.26 -33.72
C THR A 209 -15.24 10.95 -34.49
N ASP A 210 -15.59 11.04 -35.77
CA ASP A 210 -15.61 9.87 -36.65
C ASP A 210 -14.17 9.57 -37.13
N LYS A 211 -13.69 8.38 -36.81
CA LYS A 211 -12.37 7.84 -37.20
C LYS A 211 -12.51 6.62 -38.12
N SER A 212 -13.73 6.34 -38.59
CA SER A 212 -14.02 5.20 -39.43
C SER A 212 -13.20 5.23 -40.72
N THR A 213 -12.76 4.05 -41.14
CA THR A 213 -12.15 3.84 -42.44
C THR A 213 -13.14 3.11 -43.35
N ALA A 214 -12.81 2.96 -44.64
CA ALA A 214 -13.63 2.17 -45.55
C ALA A 214 -13.82 0.70 -45.12
N ARG A 215 -13.00 0.19 -44.19
CA ARG A 215 -13.01 -1.21 -43.75
C ARG A 215 -13.54 -1.41 -42.32
N GLU A 216 -13.56 -0.36 -41.50
CA GLU A 216 -13.85 -0.48 -40.07
C GLU A 216 -14.52 0.79 -39.54
N ALA A 217 -15.63 0.61 -38.83
CA ALA A 217 -16.28 1.68 -38.10
C ALA A 217 -15.53 1.95 -36.78
N ASP A 218 -15.11 3.20 -36.57
CA ASP A 218 -14.43 3.62 -35.35
C ASP A 218 -14.89 5.03 -34.98
N PHE A 219 -15.64 5.14 -33.89
CA PHE A 219 -16.09 6.41 -33.36
C PHE A 219 -15.35 6.70 -32.06
N LEU A 220 -14.58 7.79 -32.06
CA LEU A 220 -13.84 8.23 -30.89
C LEU A 220 -14.71 9.14 -30.03
N LEU A 221 -14.98 8.71 -28.81
CA LEU A 221 -15.55 9.52 -27.74
C LEU A 221 -14.41 10.03 -26.84
N GLU A 222 -14.18 11.33 -26.86
CA GLU A 222 -13.07 11.99 -26.16
C GLU A 222 -13.58 12.85 -25.01
N TYR A 223 -13.01 12.67 -23.81
CA TYR A 223 -13.23 13.54 -22.66
C TYR A 223 -11.95 14.29 -22.32
N ALA A 224 -12.03 15.60 -22.14
CA ALA A 224 -10.93 16.38 -21.57
C ALA A 224 -10.95 16.26 -20.04
N ILE A 225 -9.82 15.89 -19.45
CA ILE A 225 -9.61 15.87 -18.00
C ILE A 225 -8.93 17.20 -17.64
N LEU A 226 -9.66 18.06 -16.95
CA LEU A 226 -9.28 19.43 -16.64
C LEU A 226 -8.54 19.47 -15.29
N ASP A 227 -7.49 20.27 -15.22
CA ASP A 227 -6.77 20.57 -13.98
C ASP A 227 -7.50 21.67 -13.22
N GLU A 228 -7.99 21.35 -12.02
CA GLU A 228 -8.74 22.30 -11.19
C GLU A 228 -7.88 23.48 -10.72
N LYS A 229 -6.56 23.32 -10.70
CA LYS A 229 -5.62 24.32 -10.16
C LYS A 229 -4.96 25.18 -11.23
N LYS A 230 -5.11 24.85 -12.51
CA LYS A 230 -4.46 25.58 -13.61
C LYS A 230 -5.49 26.24 -14.49
N ILE A 231 -5.45 27.57 -14.50
CA ILE A 231 -6.29 28.41 -15.34
C ILE A 231 -5.41 29.07 -16.39
N ASN A 232 -5.81 28.95 -17.66
CA ASN A 232 -5.10 29.57 -18.78
C ASN A 232 -5.39 31.08 -18.85
N ALA A 233 -4.72 31.80 -19.75
CA ALA A 233 -4.92 33.24 -19.94
C ALA A 233 -6.36 33.67 -20.34
N ARG A 234 -7.20 32.72 -20.75
CA ARG A 234 -8.62 32.95 -21.12
C ARG A 234 -9.58 32.69 -19.96
N GLY A 235 -9.07 32.36 -18.77
CA GLY A 235 -9.91 32.04 -17.62
C GLY A 235 -10.46 30.61 -17.62
N GLU A 236 -9.95 29.72 -18.48
CA GLU A 236 -10.42 28.34 -18.60
C GLU A 236 -9.45 27.36 -17.93
N LYS A 237 -9.98 26.27 -17.38
CA LYS A 237 -9.15 25.19 -16.83
C LYS A 237 -8.28 24.56 -17.91
N GLU A 238 -7.02 24.33 -17.60
CA GLU A 238 -6.10 23.64 -18.50
C GLU A 238 -6.40 22.15 -18.58
N VAL A 239 -6.25 21.56 -19.76
CA VAL A 239 -6.34 20.11 -19.90
C VAL A 239 -5.07 19.45 -19.36
N LEU A 240 -5.22 18.50 -18.44
CA LEU A 240 -4.15 17.63 -17.98
C LEU A 240 -4.00 16.43 -18.93
N TRP A 241 -5.08 15.68 -19.12
CA TRP A 241 -5.13 14.44 -19.91
C TRP A 241 -6.38 14.38 -20.79
N TYR A 242 -6.42 13.42 -21.71
CA TYR A 242 -7.62 13.05 -22.45
C TYR A 242 -7.96 11.58 -22.19
N ALA A 243 -9.23 11.29 -21.95
CA ALA A 243 -9.74 9.93 -21.98
C ALA A 243 -10.39 9.64 -23.33
N HIS A 244 -9.91 8.59 -24.00
CA HIS A 244 -10.32 8.19 -25.33
C HIS A 244 -11.05 6.85 -25.26
N PHE A 245 -12.25 6.80 -25.79
CA PHE A 245 -13.03 5.57 -25.93
C PHE A 245 -13.36 5.35 -27.40
N HIS A 246 -12.87 4.26 -27.96
CA HIS A 246 -13.21 3.80 -29.31
C HIS A 246 -14.48 2.96 -29.23
N CYS A 247 -15.49 3.36 -29.98
CA CYS A 247 -16.82 2.75 -30.00
C CYS A 247 -17.18 2.33 -31.43
N PRO A 248 -17.94 1.24 -31.62
CA PRO A 248 -18.38 0.82 -32.96
C PRO A 248 -19.47 1.74 -33.54
N ALA A 249 -20.14 2.56 -32.72
CA ALA A 249 -21.15 3.53 -33.15
C ALA A 249 -21.25 4.72 -32.17
N ARG A 250 -21.75 5.87 -32.61
CA ARG A 250 -22.00 7.04 -31.74
C ARG A 250 -23.12 6.83 -30.71
N SER A 251 -24.07 5.94 -31.00
CA SER A 251 -25.22 5.67 -30.15
C SER A 251 -24.93 4.69 -29.02
N THR A 252 -23.76 4.05 -29.01
CA THR A 252 -23.40 3.05 -28.01
C THR A 252 -22.44 3.59 -26.97
N ARG A 253 -22.55 3.04 -25.76
CA ARG A 253 -21.55 3.18 -24.68
C ARG A 253 -20.67 1.94 -24.56
N PHE A 254 -20.82 0.97 -25.45
CA PHE A 254 -19.88 -0.14 -25.58
C PHE A 254 -18.55 0.35 -26.16
N ILE A 255 -17.44 0.04 -25.49
CA ILE A 255 -16.09 0.40 -25.92
C ILE A 255 -15.37 -0.82 -26.49
N ASN A 256 -14.75 -0.65 -27.66
CA ASN A 256 -13.76 -1.59 -28.19
C ASN A 256 -12.43 -1.42 -27.45
N LYS A 257 -12.08 -0.16 -27.12
CA LYS A 257 -10.84 0.20 -26.44
C LYS A 257 -10.97 1.53 -25.70
N GLY A 258 -10.59 1.55 -24.43
CA GLY A 258 -10.48 2.78 -23.62
C GLY A 258 -9.04 3.05 -23.24
N HIS A 259 -8.60 4.30 -23.28
CA HIS A 259 -7.27 4.68 -22.78
C HIS A 259 -7.14 6.15 -22.41
N LEU A 260 -6.17 6.46 -21.54
CA LEU A 260 -5.77 7.82 -21.15
C LEU A 260 -4.51 8.27 -21.90
N LYS A 261 -4.52 9.51 -22.38
CA LYS A 261 -3.37 10.16 -23.03
C LYS A 261 -2.98 11.46 -22.35
N LEU A 262 -1.68 11.75 -22.37
CA LEU A 262 -1.16 13.07 -22.07
C LEU A 262 -1.66 14.09 -23.11
N LYS A 263 -1.90 15.34 -22.69
CA LYS A 263 -2.29 16.44 -23.60
C LYS A 263 -1.38 16.55 -24.82
N ALA A 264 -0.05 16.47 -24.63
CA ALA A 264 0.93 16.56 -25.70
C ALA A 264 0.87 15.38 -26.70
N LEU A 265 0.29 14.25 -26.29
CA LEU A 265 0.19 13.03 -27.09
C LEU A 265 -1.23 12.78 -27.62
N ARG A 266 -2.17 13.72 -27.42
CA ARG A 266 -3.59 13.60 -27.78
C ARG A 266 -3.80 12.93 -29.15
N PHE A 267 -3.14 13.46 -30.18
CA PHE A 267 -3.29 12.99 -31.56
C PHE A 267 -2.25 11.96 -32.02
N LYS A 268 -1.26 11.61 -31.19
CA LYS A 268 -0.18 10.70 -31.56
C LYS A 268 -0.51 9.26 -31.16
N THR A 269 -0.31 8.31 -32.05
CA THR A 269 -0.32 6.88 -31.73
C THR A 269 0.99 6.46 -31.05
N TYR A 270 1.04 5.24 -30.53
CA TYR A 270 2.30 4.70 -29.99
C TYR A 270 3.35 4.51 -31.10
N GLN A 271 2.92 4.15 -32.32
CA GLN A 271 3.84 4.01 -33.46
C GLN A 271 4.39 5.37 -33.92
N ASP A 272 3.57 6.42 -33.92
CA ASP A 272 4.05 7.78 -34.23
C ASP A 272 5.17 8.19 -33.26
N GLN A 273 4.98 7.93 -31.97
CA GLN A 273 6.00 8.19 -30.94
C GLN A 273 7.28 7.38 -31.17
N LEU A 274 7.18 6.10 -31.55
CA LEU A 274 8.35 5.27 -31.84
C LEU A 274 9.11 5.76 -33.09
N ASN A 275 8.40 6.22 -34.11
CA ASN A 275 9.00 6.75 -35.33
C ASN A 275 9.72 8.08 -35.05
N GLU A 276 9.11 8.96 -34.25
CA GLU A 276 9.74 10.21 -33.79
C GLU A 276 10.99 9.92 -32.93
N ALA A 277 10.89 8.94 -32.02
CA ALA A 277 12.01 8.55 -31.15
C ALA A 277 13.22 8.01 -31.91
N ARG A 278 13.00 7.35 -33.04
CA ARG A 278 14.06 6.85 -33.93
C ARG A 278 14.73 7.96 -34.74
N ASN A 279 14.05 9.10 -34.94
CA ASN A 279 14.49 10.19 -35.80
C ASN A 279 15.19 11.34 -35.07
N GLY A 280 15.57 11.16 -33.79
CA GLY A 280 16.51 12.06 -33.10
C GLY A 280 15.95 12.81 -31.89
N GLU A 281 14.66 12.71 -31.59
CA GLU A 281 14.15 13.12 -30.27
C GLU A 281 14.25 11.92 -29.33
N GLN A 282 15.13 11.92 -28.32
CA GLN A 282 15.17 10.86 -27.29
C GLN A 282 13.94 10.92 -26.36
N VAL A 283 12.73 10.86 -26.92
CA VAL A 283 11.48 10.78 -26.15
C VAL A 283 11.14 9.31 -26.00
N ARG A 284 11.21 8.80 -24.77
CA ARG A 284 10.72 7.45 -24.46
C ARG A 284 9.23 7.41 -24.75
N ALA A 285 8.81 6.59 -25.72
CA ALA A 285 7.40 6.43 -26.06
C ALA A 285 6.58 6.08 -24.82
N ILE A 286 5.50 6.83 -24.58
CA ILE A 286 4.65 6.69 -23.40
C ILE A 286 3.44 5.87 -23.80
N LYS A 287 3.30 4.69 -23.19
CA LYS A 287 2.10 3.86 -23.36
C LYS A 287 0.91 4.58 -22.71
N ALA A 288 -0.22 4.61 -23.42
CA ALA A 288 -1.48 5.11 -22.88
C ALA A 288 -1.97 4.22 -21.72
N GLY A 289 -2.62 4.82 -20.72
CA GLY A 289 -3.17 4.09 -19.59
C GLY A 289 -4.47 3.39 -19.98
N ASP A 290 -4.52 2.06 -19.98
CA ASP A 290 -5.69 1.29 -20.41
C ASP A 290 -6.91 1.55 -19.48
N LEU A 291 -8.10 1.72 -20.07
CA LEU A 291 -9.39 1.90 -19.37
C LEU A 291 -10.36 0.79 -19.77
N SER A 292 -11.01 0.16 -18.78
CA SER A 292 -12.01 -0.87 -19.00
C SER A 292 -13.40 -0.28 -19.21
N GLN A 293 -14.33 -1.09 -19.75
CA GLN A 293 -15.75 -0.73 -19.88
C GLN A 293 -16.32 -0.28 -18.53
N LYS A 294 -16.15 -1.09 -17.48
CA LYS A 294 -16.63 -0.78 -16.12
C LYS A 294 -16.10 0.56 -15.60
N PHE A 295 -14.85 0.89 -15.90
CA PHE A 295 -14.26 2.17 -15.49
C PHE A 295 -14.88 3.34 -16.28
N ALA A 296 -15.11 3.16 -17.57
CA ALA A 296 -15.79 4.14 -18.40
C ALA A 296 -17.21 4.42 -17.89
N ASP A 297 -17.97 3.35 -17.60
CA ASP A 297 -19.32 3.44 -17.05
C ASP A 297 -19.36 4.20 -15.71
N GLN A 298 -18.39 3.94 -14.84
CA GLN A 298 -18.37 4.55 -13.51
C GLN A 298 -18.00 6.05 -13.53
N TYR A 299 -17.06 6.46 -14.38
CA TYR A 299 -16.43 7.79 -14.27
C TYR A 299 -16.68 8.73 -15.45
N PHE A 300 -17.12 8.21 -16.61
CA PHE A 300 -17.24 8.99 -17.83
C PHE A 300 -18.63 8.93 -18.44
N PHE A 301 -19.21 7.74 -18.54
CA PHE A 301 -20.54 7.56 -19.09
C PHE A 301 -21.54 7.79 -17.97
N LYS A 302 -21.92 9.06 -17.77
CA LYS A 302 -23.02 9.42 -16.87
C LYS A 302 -24.22 8.51 -17.20
N THR A 303 -24.67 7.70 -16.25
CA THR A 303 -26.06 7.23 -16.25
C THR A 303 -26.89 8.47 -16.00
N GLY A 304 -27.70 8.88 -16.98
CA GLY A 304 -28.66 9.97 -16.76
C GLY A 304 -29.49 9.67 -15.52
N ASN A 305 -29.53 10.61 -14.59
CA ASN A 305 -30.66 10.73 -13.67
C ASN A 305 -31.78 11.46 -14.41
#